data_AF-A0A918GZE5-F1
#
_entry.id   AF-A0A918GZE5-F1
#
_cell.length_a   1.000
_cell.length_b   1.000
_cell.length_c   1.000
_cell.angle_alpha   90.00
_cell.angle_beta   90.00
_cell.angle_gamma   90.00
#
_symmetry.space_group_name_H-M   'P 1'
#
loop_
_entity.id
_entity.type
_entity.pdbx_description
1 polymer ?
#
loop_
_entity_poly.entity_id
_entity_poly.type
_entity_poly.pdbx_seq_one_letter_code
_entity_poly.pdbx_strand_id
1 'polypeptide(L)'
;MRTDLDTSAADAGAPPTDPDWAEMAANAPAGSKRACWVEYRGYGTDADPIGLSQYEAAADELRERGWQQAKADDATPGQARSLLKKRGWTLVAEFRDTRGAGQLNLMAFEDACVKRYGGGASANPGVGPLG
;
A
#
# COMPACT_ATOMS: atom_id res chain seq x y z
N MET A 1 10.79 -1.30 -6.53
CA MET A 1 9.70 -1.58 -5.55
C MET A 1 9.39 -0.36 -4.72
N ARG A 2 10.23 0.05 -3.76
CA ARG A 2 10.05 1.31 -3.00
C ARG A 2 9.84 2.50 -3.95
N THR A 3 10.76 2.68 -4.89
CA THR A 3 10.65 3.71 -5.93
C THR A 3 9.36 3.59 -6.74
N ASP A 4 8.94 2.39 -7.16
CA ASP A 4 7.67 2.20 -7.87
C ASP A 4 6.49 2.73 -7.06
N LEU A 5 6.42 2.44 -5.75
CA LEU A 5 5.33 2.90 -4.89
C LEU A 5 5.36 4.41 -4.69
N ASP A 6 6.52 4.95 -4.30
CA ASP A 6 6.66 6.37 -3.99
C ASP A 6 6.42 7.25 -5.22
N THR A 7 6.92 6.82 -6.39
CA THR A 7 6.70 7.54 -7.65
C THR A 7 5.26 7.43 -8.12
N SER A 8 4.62 6.25 -8.02
CA SER A 8 3.19 6.12 -8.39
C SER A 8 2.30 6.98 -7.48
N ALA A 9 2.62 7.08 -6.20
CA ALA A 9 1.89 7.94 -5.28
C ALA A 9 2.12 9.43 -5.58
N ALA A 10 3.36 9.83 -5.85
CA ALA A 10 3.69 11.21 -6.20
C ALA A 10 3.04 11.65 -7.51
N ASP A 11 3.08 10.81 -8.54
CA ASP A 11 2.46 11.09 -9.85
C ASP A 11 0.91 11.15 -9.74
N ALA A 12 0.33 10.42 -8.78
CA ALA A 12 -1.07 10.51 -8.40
C ALA A 12 -1.43 11.75 -7.53
N GLY A 13 -0.46 12.63 -7.27
CA GLY A 13 -0.65 13.83 -6.45
C GLY A 13 -0.81 13.56 -4.96
N ALA A 14 -0.41 12.37 -4.48
CA ALA A 14 -0.39 12.06 -3.06
C ALA A 14 0.87 12.65 -2.40
N PRO A 15 0.81 13.03 -1.11
CA PRO A 15 1.96 13.55 -0.38
C PRO A 15 3.07 12.49 -0.22
N PRO A 16 4.28 12.85 0.20
CA PRO A 16 5.29 11.86 0.55
C PRO A 16 4.81 10.87 1.63
N THR A 17 5.47 9.71 1.71
CA THR A 17 5.25 8.80 2.84
C THR A 17 5.51 9.52 4.16
N ASP A 18 4.64 9.26 5.12
CA ASP A 18 4.76 9.70 6.50
C ASP A 18 6.11 9.27 7.10
N PRO A 19 6.87 10.21 7.70
CA PRO A 19 8.23 9.95 8.14
C PRO A 19 8.31 8.87 9.22
N ASP A 20 7.33 8.77 10.12
CA ASP A 20 7.31 7.75 11.17
C ASP A 20 7.12 6.37 10.54
N TRP A 21 6.27 6.26 9.52
CA TRP A 21 6.11 5.02 8.75
C TRP A 21 7.35 4.67 7.91
N ALA A 22 8.01 5.67 7.31
CA ALA A 22 9.28 5.47 6.61
C ALA A 22 10.34 4.90 7.56
N GLU A 23 10.47 5.48 8.75
CA GLU A 23 11.42 5.03 9.78
C GLU A 23 11.11 3.61 10.27
N MET A 24 9.84 3.33 10.61
CA MET A 24 9.41 1.99 11.02
C MET A 24 9.63 0.93 9.94
N ALA A 25 9.56 1.30 8.66
CA ALA A 25 9.87 0.40 7.55
C ALA A 25 11.38 0.21 7.38
N ALA A 26 12.18 1.28 7.53
CA ALA A 26 13.63 1.22 7.44
C ALA A 26 14.26 0.38 8.57
N ASN A 27 13.66 0.43 9.76
CA ASN A 27 14.13 -0.26 10.96
C ASN A 27 13.51 -1.67 11.14
N ALA A 28 12.93 -2.26 10.08
CA ALA A 28 12.37 -3.60 10.14
C ALA A 28 13.45 -4.63 10.57
N PRO A 29 13.24 -5.41 11.65
CA PRO A 29 14.25 -6.36 12.09
C PRO A 29 14.57 -7.40 11.01
N ALA A 30 15.87 -7.64 10.79
CA ALA A 30 16.33 -8.67 9.86
C ALA A 30 15.74 -10.03 10.25
N GLY A 31 15.23 -10.77 9.26
CA GLY A 31 14.59 -12.06 9.49
C GLY A 31 13.18 -11.98 10.10
N SER A 32 12.57 -10.79 10.20
CA SER A 32 11.16 -10.64 10.55
C SER A 32 10.25 -10.62 9.31
N LYS A 33 8.96 -10.93 9.50
CA LYS A 33 7.95 -10.79 8.44
C LYS A 33 7.91 -9.37 7.86
N ARG A 34 8.19 -8.34 8.66
CA ARG A 34 8.21 -6.92 8.27
C ARG A 34 9.28 -6.59 7.23
N ALA A 35 10.37 -7.34 7.22
CA ALA A 35 11.41 -7.20 6.19
C ALA A 35 10.97 -7.71 4.81
N CYS A 36 9.83 -8.43 4.70
CA CYS A 36 9.33 -8.98 3.43
C CYS A 36 8.43 -8.02 2.63
N TRP A 37 8.16 -6.82 3.14
CA TRP A 37 7.31 -5.87 2.42
C TRP A 37 7.89 -4.46 2.38
N VAL A 38 7.42 -3.72 1.38
CA VAL A 38 7.69 -2.31 1.19
C VAL A 38 6.35 -1.59 1.25
N GLU A 39 6.31 -0.47 1.99
CA GLU A 39 5.07 0.24 2.27
C GLU A 39 5.24 1.74 2.05
N TYR A 40 4.42 2.29 1.17
CA TYR A 40 4.13 3.73 1.15
C TYR A 40 2.87 4.01 1.99
N ARG A 41 2.91 5.07 2.78
CA ARG A 41 1.75 5.54 3.55
C ARG A 41 1.71 7.06 3.59
N GLY A 42 0.75 7.66 2.86
CA GLY A 42 0.54 9.10 2.83
C GLY A 42 -0.78 9.49 3.50
N TYR A 43 -0.77 10.62 4.20
CA TYR A 43 -1.93 11.20 4.87
C TYR A 43 -2.32 12.52 4.21
N GLY A 44 -3.59 12.65 3.84
CA GLY A 44 -4.15 13.93 3.43
C GLY A 44 -4.21 14.90 4.60
N THR A 45 -4.39 16.17 4.26
CA THR A 45 -4.69 17.25 5.23
C THR A 45 -6.01 17.91 4.84
N ASP A 46 -6.53 18.79 5.69
CA ASP A 46 -7.73 19.58 5.35
C ASP A 46 -7.50 20.48 4.13
N ALA A 47 -6.26 20.94 3.92
CA ALA A 47 -5.89 21.78 2.77
C ALA A 47 -5.67 20.94 1.50
N ASP A 48 -5.05 19.76 1.67
CA ASP A 48 -4.70 18.84 0.59
C ASP A 48 -5.23 17.43 0.90
N PRO A 49 -6.54 17.17 0.73
CA PRO A 49 -7.13 15.89 1.07
C PRO A 49 -6.74 14.82 0.05
N ILE A 50 -6.45 13.62 0.54
CA ILE A 50 -6.42 12.41 -0.31
C ILE A 50 -7.86 11.93 -0.42
N GLY A 51 -8.36 11.81 -1.64
CA GLY A 51 -9.65 11.23 -1.97
C GLY A 51 -9.52 9.96 -2.81
N LEU A 52 -10.67 9.45 -3.26
CA LEU A 52 -10.73 8.28 -4.13
C LEU A 52 -9.98 8.50 -5.45
N SER A 53 -9.98 9.72 -5.97
CA SER A 53 -9.28 10.07 -7.22
C SER A 53 -7.77 9.86 -7.15
N GLN A 54 -7.11 10.22 -6.04
CA GLN A 54 -5.67 10.00 -5.86
C GLN A 54 -5.36 8.51 -5.74
N TYR A 55 -6.28 7.74 -5.15
CA TYR A 55 -6.16 6.29 -5.11
C TYR A 55 -6.30 5.64 -6.48
N GLU A 56 -7.29 6.05 -7.28
CA GLU A 56 -7.51 5.55 -8.64
C GLU A 56 -6.30 5.88 -9.53
N ALA A 57 -5.82 7.13 -9.46
CA ALA A 57 -4.62 7.56 -10.17
C ALA A 57 -3.38 6.76 -9.75
N ALA A 58 -3.17 6.51 -8.45
CA ALA A 58 -2.05 5.70 -7.99
C ALA A 58 -2.16 4.24 -8.47
N ALA A 59 -3.37 3.68 -8.51
CA ALA A 59 -3.60 2.35 -9.06
C ALA A 59 -3.32 2.28 -10.57
N ASP A 60 -3.68 3.32 -11.32
CA ASP A 60 -3.39 3.43 -12.76
C ASP A 60 -1.89 3.58 -13.03
N GLU A 61 -1.19 4.43 -12.28
CA GLU A 61 0.27 4.56 -12.34
C GLU A 61 0.98 3.23 -12.06
N LEU A 62 0.49 2.46 -11.08
CA LEU A 62 0.98 1.11 -10.83
C LEU A 62 0.71 0.20 -12.04
N ARG A 63 -0.47 0.26 -12.65
CA ARG A 63 -0.80 -0.55 -13.85
C ARG A 63 0.12 -0.22 -15.02
N GLU A 64 0.39 1.06 -15.27
CA GLU A 64 1.33 1.51 -16.31
C GLU A 64 2.76 0.99 -16.06
N ARG A 65 3.13 0.82 -14.78
CA ARG A 65 4.42 0.26 -14.35
C ARG A 65 4.43 -1.27 -14.33
N GLY A 66 3.46 -1.91 -14.96
CA GLY A 66 3.40 -3.36 -15.15
C GLY A 66 2.82 -4.15 -13.97
N TRP A 67 2.10 -3.48 -13.06
CA TRP A 67 1.29 -4.18 -12.08
C TRP A 67 -0.03 -4.63 -12.69
N GLN A 68 -0.37 -5.90 -12.54
CA GLN A 68 -1.58 -6.48 -13.09
C GLN A 68 -2.64 -6.60 -12.01
N GLN A 69 -3.87 -6.23 -12.33
CA GLN A 69 -4.99 -6.39 -11.42
C GLN A 69 -5.28 -7.88 -11.20
N ALA A 70 -5.11 -8.33 -9.96
CA ALA A 70 -5.27 -9.74 -9.58
C ALA A 70 -6.70 -10.06 -9.15
N LYS A 71 -7.44 -9.04 -8.67
CA LYS A 71 -8.86 -9.12 -8.31
C LYS A 71 -9.54 -7.78 -8.63
N ALA A 72 -10.85 -7.84 -8.85
CA ALA A 72 -11.68 -6.64 -8.92
C ALA A 72 -11.51 -5.80 -7.66
N ASP A 73 -11.64 -4.48 -7.83
CA ASP A 73 -11.53 -3.54 -6.73
C ASP A 73 -12.68 -3.73 -5.75
N ASP A 74 -12.36 -3.64 -4.47
CA ASP A 74 -13.33 -3.66 -3.37
C ASP A 74 -13.48 -2.22 -2.89
N ALA A 75 -14.70 -1.68 -2.97
CA ALA A 75 -14.99 -0.31 -2.59
C ALA A 75 -16.24 -0.23 -1.73
N THR A 76 -16.11 0.44 -0.59
CA THR A 76 -17.21 0.81 0.30
C THR A 76 -17.12 2.31 0.60
N PRO A 77 -18.16 2.95 1.15
CA PRO A 77 -18.08 4.37 1.51
C PRO A 77 -16.88 4.65 2.43
N GLY A 78 -15.96 5.49 1.98
CA GLY A 78 -14.74 5.82 2.72
C GLY A 78 -13.63 4.76 2.68
N GLN A 79 -13.72 3.73 1.84
CA GLN A 79 -12.63 2.77 1.65
C GLN A 79 -12.61 2.21 0.23
N ALA A 80 -11.45 2.17 -0.40
CA ALA A 80 -11.27 1.49 -1.67
C ALA A 80 -9.99 0.66 -1.66
N ARG A 81 -9.98 -0.45 -2.38
CA ARG A 81 -8.87 -1.38 -2.34
C ARG A 81 -8.67 -2.16 -3.63
N SER A 82 -7.43 -2.19 -4.10
CA SER A 82 -6.97 -3.02 -5.22
C SER A 82 -5.98 -4.06 -4.73
N LEU A 83 -6.06 -5.25 -5.33
CA LEU A 83 -5.02 -6.27 -5.25
C LEU A 83 -4.31 -6.35 -6.60
N LEU A 84 -3.04 -5.99 -6.64
CA LEU A 84 -2.21 -6.01 -7.83
C LEU A 84 -1.07 -7.02 -7.71
N LYS A 85 -0.52 -7.48 -8.83
CA LYS A 85 0.63 -8.40 -8.87
C LYS A 85 1.67 -7.98 -9.90
N LYS A 86 2.94 -8.16 -9.55
CA LYS A 86 4.08 -7.93 -10.44
C LYS A 86 5.19 -8.91 -10.08
N ARG A 87 5.51 -9.84 -10.99
CA ARG A 87 6.59 -10.85 -10.90
C ARG A 87 7.13 -11.13 -9.48
N GLY A 88 6.48 -12.04 -8.74
CA GLY A 88 6.91 -12.44 -7.39
C GLY A 88 6.54 -11.46 -6.27
N TRP A 89 5.79 -10.41 -6.61
CA TRP A 89 5.23 -9.46 -5.66
C TRP A 89 3.72 -9.39 -5.76
N THR A 90 3.09 -9.25 -4.60
CA THR A 90 1.67 -8.92 -4.45
C THR A 90 1.57 -7.55 -3.80
N LEU A 91 0.74 -6.66 -4.34
CA LEU A 91 0.51 -5.33 -3.81
C LEU A 91 -0.93 -5.16 -3.37
N VAL A 92 -1.11 -4.54 -2.22
CA VAL A 92 -2.38 -4.01 -1.73
C VAL A 92 -2.32 -2.48 -1.83
N ALA A 93 -3.13 -1.90 -2.71
CA ALA A 93 -3.41 -0.47 -2.71
C ALA A 93 -4.69 -0.27 -1.91
N GLU A 94 -4.69 0.66 -0.97
CA GLU A 94 -5.86 0.94 -0.13
C GLU A 94 -6.00 2.44 0.12
N PHE A 95 -7.20 2.95 -0.15
CA PHE A 95 -7.70 4.21 0.32
C PHE A 95 -8.53 4.00 1.58
N ARG A 96 -8.36 4.85 2.60
CA ARG A 96 -9.33 4.98 3.69
C ARG A 96 -9.59 6.44 3.98
N ASP A 97 -10.84 6.81 4.14
CA ASP A 97 -11.26 8.07 4.71
C ASP A 97 -11.48 7.88 6.21
N THR A 98 -10.60 8.47 7.04
CA THR A 98 -10.66 8.31 8.50
C THR A 98 -11.20 9.54 9.23
N ARG A 99 -11.50 10.66 8.54
CA ARG A 99 -12.02 11.93 9.13
C ARG A 99 -12.20 13.09 8.12
N GLY A 100 -12.30 12.85 6.81
CA GLY A 100 -12.40 13.87 5.76
C GLY A 100 -11.07 14.23 5.09
N ALA A 101 -9.95 13.83 5.70
CA ALA A 101 -8.62 13.86 5.11
C ALA A 101 -8.14 12.42 4.98
N GLY A 102 -8.38 11.80 3.83
CA GLY A 102 -8.13 10.38 3.62
C GLY A 102 -6.65 9.99 3.69
N GLN A 103 -6.39 8.69 3.62
CA GLN A 103 -5.05 8.10 3.60
C GLN A 103 -4.91 7.16 2.41
N LEU A 104 -3.72 7.17 1.79
CA LEU A 104 -3.33 6.23 0.74
C LEU A 104 -2.25 5.30 1.28
N ASN A 105 -2.49 3.99 1.18
CA ASN A 105 -1.56 2.94 1.57
C ASN A 105 -1.24 2.07 0.36
N LEU A 106 0.05 1.95 0.03
CA LEU A 106 0.51 1.00 -0.98
C LEU A 106 1.47 0.03 -0.31
N MET A 107 1.12 -1.25 -0.23
CA MET A 107 1.94 -2.27 0.43
C MET A 107 2.25 -3.39 -0.53
N ALA A 108 3.52 -3.52 -0.90
CA ALA A 108 4.02 -4.57 -1.77
C ALA A 108 4.77 -5.63 -0.96
N PHE A 109 4.33 -6.88 -1.09
CA PHE A 109 4.88 -8.06 -0.41
C PHE A 109 5.70 -8.89 -1.39
N GLU A 110 6.90 -9.30 -1.00
CA GLU A 110 7.65 -10.32 -1.74
C GLU A 110 7.07 -11.70 -1.40
N ASP A 111 6.42 -12.33 -2.39
CA ASP A 111 5.65 -13.56 -2.19
C ASP A 111 6.52 -14.69 -1.61
N ALA A 112 7.75 -14.83 -2.11
CA ALA A 112 8.69 -15.85 -1.67
C ALA A 112 9.17 -15.62 -0.22
N CYS A 113 9.35 -14.37 0.18
CA CYS A 113 9.75 -14.01 1.54
C CYS A 113 8.61 -14.28 2.52
N VAL A 114 7.40 -13.77 2.24
CA VAL A 114 6.23 -13.93 3.12
C VAL A 114 5.87 -15.40 3.31
N LYS A 115 6.02 -16.25 2.28
CA LYS A 115 5.76 -17.69 2.36
C LYS A 115 6.60 -18.41 3.42
N ARG A 116 7.82 -17.93 3.71
CA ARG A 116 8.70 -18.52 4.74
C ARG A 116 8.14 -18.37 6.16
N TYR A 117 7.25 -17.40 6.37
CA TYR A 117 6.63 -17.11 7.66
C TYR A 117 5.22 -17.73 7.81
N GLY A 118 4.89 -18.74 6.99
CA GLY A 118 3.58 -19.39 7.02
C GLY A 118 2.43 -18.53 6.50
N GLY A 119 2.71 -17.38 5.89
CA GLY A 119 1.72 -16.47 5.32
C GLY A 119 1.54 -16.66 3.82
N GLY A 120 0.29 -16.63 3.35
CA GLY A 120 0.00 -16.07 2.03
C GLY A 120 0.04 -14.55 2.10
N ALA A 121 0.12 -13.86 0.95
CA ALA A 121 -0.18 -12.43 0.87
C ALA A 121 -1.68 -12.23 1.16
N SER A 122 -2.06 -12.39 2.42
CA SER A 122 -3.40 -12.12 2.89
C SER A 122 -3.54 -10.61 2.96
N ALA A 123 -4.63 -10.17 2.35
CA ALA A 123 -5.13 -8.82 2.25
C ALA A 123 -5.43 -8.16 3.63
N ASN A 124 -4.68 -8.39 4.71
CA ASN A 124 -4.87 -7.68 5.96
C ASN A 124 -3.53 -7.44 6.66
N PRO A 125 -2.94 -6.26 6.48
CA PRO A 125 -1.82 -5.80 7.30
C PRO A 125 -2.28 -5.18 8.64
N GLY A 126 -3.59 -5.11 8.90
CA GLY A 126 -4.16 -4.45 10.08
C GLY A 126 -4.63 -5.37 11.22
N VAL A 127 -4.46 -6.69 11.12
CA VAL A 127 -4.84 -7.61 12.20
C VAL A 127 -3.59 -8.37 12.64
N GLY A 128 -2.88 -7.81 13.62
CA GLY A 128 -2.08 -8.65 14.50
C GLY A 128 -2.98 -9.73 15.11
N PRO A 129 -2.43 -10.84 15.60
CA PRO A 129 -3.25 -11.81 16.32
C PRO A 129 -3.92 -11.07 17.48
N LEU A 130 -5.24 -10.94 17.44
CA LEU A 130 -6.00 -10.91 18.68
C LEU A 130 -5.69 -12.24 19.37
N GLY A 131 -5.41 -12.16 20.67
CA GLY A 131 -4.81 -13.23 21.48
C GLY A 131 -5.44 -14.61 21.34
#